data_AF-A0A813LBF7-F1
#
_entry.id   AF-A0A813LBF7-F1
#
_cell.length_a   1.000
_cell.length_b   1.000
_cell.length_c   1.000
_cell.angle_alpha   90.00
_cell.angle_beta   90.00
_cell.angle_gamma   90.00
#
_symmetry.space_group_name_H-M   'P 1'
#
loop_
_entity.id
_entity.type
_entity.pdbx_description
1 polymer ?
#
loop_
_entity_poly.entity_id
_entity_poly.type
_entity_poly.pdbx_seq_one_letter_code
_entity_poly.pdbx_strand_id
1 'polypeptide(L)'
;MEETFGCCGKLWLLWRHGRNCSTAETLTQPLSHNGTKASAEASEMLALAEDKPSFGEVEAHGTTTTTPSSGDNGTAQPTDEECSVCFEVMGGACPVHKLSCGHKFHHACIQRWLRQKGQSASCPLCKATPKGECTEEEPAPFRIDLGHQEMSRILTELEDIFEVIHEVAGPLRPMSISGLASNLCTSLGYEDEDELEEAIGGSLVDFLGALPHFEVIWPSPDDASSGTTTLPGWPKALMKPAELEVESERLAAVATKTSFTVSEREDLWRIVLQGPEASIEIPELEFAIRPQERRRIDTIYNIIAAAIFHLGDHIQKNSREGGVISSDHIDGICSTIDSLNVLLDVDRPFTVVIVDPQGVSEIKPNEGVNTQRIEQPLDVHAG
;
A
#
# COMPACT_ATOMS: atom_id res chain seq x y z
N MET A 1 8.07 -31.86 11.88
CA MET A 1 6.68 -31.47 11.57
C MET A 1 6.79 -30.30 10.64
N GLU A 2 6.06 -30.36 9.53
CA GLU A 2 6.33 -29.72 8.24
C GLU A 2 6.46 -28.18 8.32
N GLU A 3 7.59 -27.65 7.84
CA GLU A 3 7.82 -26.22 7.63
C GLU A 3 7.24 -25.80 6.27
N THR A 4 6.42 -24.76 6.31
CA THR A 4 5.80 -24.12 5.16
C THR A 4 6.83 -23.31 4.38
N PHE A 5 7.55 -23.96 3.47
CA PHE A 5 8.34 -23.25 2.46
C PHE A 5 7.42 -22.45 1.54
N GLY A 6 7.65 -21.12 1.49
CA GLY A 6 7.04 -20.20 0.54
C GLY A 6 7.24 -20.64 -0.91
N CYS A 7 6.35 -20.18 -1.79
CA CYS A 7 6.20 -20.65 -3.17
C CYS A 7 7.51 -20.61 -4.00
N CYS A 8 8.43 -19.68 -3.70
CA CYS A 8 9.71 -19.53 -4.39
C CYS A 8 10.73 -20.64 -4.09
N GLY A 9 10.81 -21.15 -2.85
CA GLY A 9 11.75 -22.22 -2.49
C GLY A 9 11.42 -23.58 -3.10
N LYS A 10 10.12 -23.84 -3.34
CA LYS A 10 9.65 -25.08 -3.97
C LYS A 10 10.00 -25.16 -5.45
N LEU A 11 10.00 -24.04 -6.18
CA LEU A 11 10.40 -24.02 -7.60
C LEU A 11 11.90 -24.32 -7.78
N TRP A 12 12.76 -23.84 -6.88
CA TRP A 12 14.20 -24.09 -6.95
C TRP A 12 14.56 -25.56 -6.62
N LEU A 13 13.91 -26.17 -5.62
CA LEU A 13 14.09 -27.59 -5.32
C LEU A 13 13.64 -28.51 -6.47
N LEU A 14 12.62 -28.10 -7.24
CA LEU A 14 12.17 -28.80 -8.45
C LEU A 14 13.20 -28.72 -9.59
N TRP A 15 13.99 -27.65 -9.67
CA TRP A 15 15.07 -27.50 -10.64
C TRP A 15 16.29 -28.38 -10.31
N ARG A 16 16.68 -28.49 -9.03
CA ARG A 16 17.81 -29.32 -8.55
C ARG A 16 17.63 -30.82 -8.83
N HIS A 17 16.38 -31.31 -8.92
CA HIS A 17 16.09 -32.70 -9.24
C HIS A 17 15.59 -32.83 -10.68
N GLY A 18 16.55 -32.74 -11.63
CA GLY A 18 16.33 -32.89 -13.07
C GLY A 18 15.31 -33.96 -13.46
N ARG A 19 14.05 -33.54 -13.59
CA ARG A 19 12.96 -34.31 -14.19
C ARG A 19 12.47 -33.54 -15.40
N ASN A 20 12.58 -34.18 -16.54
CA ASN A 20 12.17 -33.65 -17.84
C ASN A 20 10.71 -33.23 -17.86
N CYS A 21 10.49 -32.08 -18.49
CA CYS A 21 9.24 -31.49 -18.89
C CYS A 21 8.36 -32.45 -19.70
N SER A 22 7.09 -32.61 -19.30
CA SER A 22 5.99 -32.80 -20.24
C SER A 22 4.68 -32.40 -19.55
N THR A 23 3.87 -31.63 -20.27
CA THR A 23 2.54 -31.08 -19.94
C THR A 23 2.50 -29.84 -19.03
N ALA A 24 2.68 -28.66 -19.66
CA ALA A 24 1.93 -27.45 -19.32
C ALA A 24 1.87 -26.57 -20.58
N GLU A 25 0.95 -26.90 -21.48
CA GLU A 25 0.58 -26.06 -22.61
C GLU A 25 -0.43 -24.99 -22.16
N THR A 26 -0.14 -23.75 -22.55
CA THR A 26 -1.08 -22.66 -22.85
C THR A 26 -1.66 -21.85 -21.69
N LEU A 27 -1.08 -20.66 -21.46
CA LEU A 27 -1.78 -19.37 -21.49
C LEU A 27 -0.76 -18.22 -21.41
N THR A 28 -0.23 -17.84 -22.57
CA THR A 28 0.41 -16.54 -22.77
C THR A 28 -0.26 -15.88 -23.96
N GLN A 29 -0.99 -14.80 -23.72
CA GLN A 29 -1.32 -13.83 -24.74
C GLN A 29 -0.73 -12.48 -24.33
N PRO A 30 -0.21 -11.69 -25.29
CA PRO A 30 0.40 -10.39 -25.00
C PRO A 30 -0.70 -9.33 -24.80
N LEU A 31 -0.65 -8.58 -23.70
CA LEU A 31 -1.48 -7.39 -23.53
C LEU A 31 -0.84 -6.22 -24.28
N SER A 32 -1.53 -5.77 -25.34
CA SER A 32 -1.20 -4.55 -26.08
C SER A 32 -1.47 -3.33 -25.22
N HIS A 33 -0.48 -2.45 -25.12
CA HIS A 33 -0.64 -1.11 -24.56
C HIS A 33 -1.66 -0.31 -25.38
N ASN A 34 -2.73 0.16 -24.74
CA ASN A 34 -3.64 1.18 -25.28
C ASN A 34 -3.71 2.35 -24.31
N GLY A 35 -2.68 3.20 -24.31
CA GLY A 35 -2.60 4.45 -23.55
C GLY A 35 -3.46 5.58 -24.11
N THR A 36 -4.73 5.33 -24.43
CA THR A 36 -5.64 6.35 -24.99
C THR A 36 -7.06 6.34 -24.43
N LYS A 37 -7.38 5.50 -23.43
CA LYS A 37 -8.69 5.52 -22.75
C LYS A 37 -8.73 6.38 -21.47
N ALA A 38 -7.58 6.64 -20.85
CA ALA A 38 -7.50 7.39 -19.59
C ALA A 38 -8.00 8.85 -19.67
N SER A 39 -8.00 9.49 -20.85
CA SER A 39 -8.41 10.90 -20.98
C SER A 39 -9.93 11.11 -21.06
N ALA A 40 -10.70 10.07 -21.40
CA ALA A 40 -12.16 10.16 -21.49
C ALA A 40 -12.83 9.90 -20.13
N GLU A 41 -12.25 9.01 -19.31
CA GLU A 41 -12.77 8.66 -17.98
C GLU A 41 -12.42 9.73 -16.92
N ALA A 42 -11.32 10.47 -17.10
CA ALA A 42 -10.95 11.60 -16.24
C ALA A 42 -11.97 12.77 -16.25
N SER A 43 -12.70 12.97 -17.35
CA SER A 43 -13.78 13.97 -17.41
C SER A 43 -15.06 13.52 -16.70
N GLU A 44 -15.26 12.21 -16.52
CA GLU A 44 -16.40 11.64 -15.80
C GLU A 44 -16.15 11.57 -14.28
N MET A 45 -14.89 11.36 -13.87
CA MET A 45 -14.47 11.36 -12.46
C MET A 45 -14.52 12.76 -11.80
N LEU A 46 -14.37 13.85 -12.58
CA LEU A 46 -14.56 15.22 -12.06
C LEU A 46 -16.04 15.59 -11.90
N ALA A 47 -16.95 14.99 -12.69
CA ALA A 47 -18.37 15.34 -12.72
C ALA A 47 -19.17 14.73 -11.55
N LEU A 48 -18.68 13.64 -10.94
CA LEU A 48 -19.29 13.03 -9.76
C LEU A 48 -18.99 13.79 -8.45
N ALA A 49 -18.20 14.86 -8.51
CA ALA A 49 -17.88 15.69 -7.35
C ALA A 49 -18.85 16.87 -7.13
N GLU A 50 -19.83 17.12 -8.01
CA GLU A 50 -20.69 18.32 -7.91
C GLU A 50 -22.20 18.15 -8.25
N ASP A 51 -22.80 16.94 -8.19
CA ASP A 51 -24.24 16.83 -8.49
C ASP A 51 -25.17 16.90 -7.26
N LYS A 52 -26.08 17.88 -7.31
CA LYS A 52 -27.11 18.15 -6.31
C LYS A 52 -28.29 17.20 -6.51
N PRO A 53 -28.85 16.56 -5.46
CA PRO A 53 -30.18 15.98 -5.61
C PRO A 53 -31.21 17.11 -5.73
N SER A 54 -31.88 17.17 -6.88
CA SER A 54 -33.05 18.02 -7.09
C SER A 54 -34.19 17.56 -6.18
N PHE A 55 -34.58 18.40 -5.22
CA PHE A 55 -35.79 18.21 -4.44
C PHE A 55 -36.87 19.13 -5.01
N GLY A 56 -37.93 18.54 -5.55
CA GLY A 56 -39.11 19.27 -5.99
C GLY A 56 -39.81 19.92 -4.81
N GLU A 57 -40.04 21.24 -4.92
CA GLU A 57 -40.89 22.01 -4.02
C GLU A 57 -42.33 21.49 -4.07
N VAL A 58 -42.94 21.24 -2.91
CA VAL A 58 -44.39 21.36 -2.75
C VAL A 58 -44.70 22.11 -1.45
N GLU A 59 -45.45 23.20 -1.61
CA GLU A 59 -45.85 24.14 -0.57
C GLU A 59 -46.87 23.55 0.41
N ALA A 60 -46.85 24.10 1.61
CA ALA A 60 -47.75 23.79 2.71
C ALA A 60 -49.13 24.45 2.54
N HIS A 61 -50.22 23.72 2.84
CA HIS A 61 -51.45 24.28 3.40
C HIS A 61 -52.31 23.24 4.16
N GLY A 62 -52.59 23.53 5.44
CA GLY A 62 -53.96 23.58 6.00
C GLY A 62 -54.71 22.29 6.40
N THR A 63 -54.61 21.94 7.69
CA THR A 63 -55.67 21.52 8.66
C THR A 63 -56.90 20.73 8.18
N THR A 64 -57.16 19.52 8.73
CA THR A 64 -58.28 19.21 9.67
C THR A 64 -58.43 17.71 10.01
N THR A 65 -58.65 17.49 11.31
CA THR A 65 -59.24 16.39 12.11
C THR A 65 -60.02 15.27 11.40
N THR A 66 -59.75 14.00 11.75
CA THR A 66 -60.75 12.96 12.16
C THR A 66 -60.08 11.62 12.55
N THR A 67 -60.52 11.04 13.67
CA THR A 67 -60.27 9.65 14.17
C THR A 67 -61.60 8.85 14.10
N PRO A 68 -61.69 7.54 14.44
CA PRO A 68 -60.87 6.36 14.12
C PRO A 68 -61.73 5.12 13.68
N SER A 69 -61.14 4.03 13.15
CA SER A 69 -61.64 2.63 13.17
C SER A 69 -60.58 1.68 12.56
N SER A 70 -59.94 0.77 13.32
CA SER A 70 -60.35 -0.57 13.80
C SER A 70 -60.31 -1.70 12.75
N GLY A 71 -59.29 -2.57 12.87
CA GLY A 71 -59.39 -4.03 12.68
C GLY A 71 -58.71 -4.69 11.46
N ASP A 72 -57.51 -5.26 11.63
CA ASP A 72 -57.25 -6.73 11.74
C ASP A 72 -55.89 -7.21 11.17
N ASN A 73 -55.33 -8.17 11.91
CA ASN A 73 -54.12 -9.00 11.90
C ASN A 73 -53.12 -9.08 10.72
N GLY A 74 -51.83 -9.10 11.12
CA GLY A 74 -50.72 -9.70 10.36
C GLY A 74 -49.36 -9.42 11.01
N THR A 75 -48.91 -10.28 11.92
CA THR A 75 -47.60 -10.19 12.59
C THR A 75 -46.43 -10.36 11.61
N ALA A 76 -45.69 -9.27 11.38
CA ALA A 76 -44.29 -9.27 10.98
C ALA A 76 -43.66 -7.94 11.43
N GLN A 77 -42.79 -7.97 12.43
CA GLN A 77 -41.90 -6.84 12.72
C GLN A 77 -40.94 -6.62 11.54
N PRO A 78 -40.58 -5.37 11.28
CA PRO A 78 -39.18 -5.00 11.45
C PRO A 78 -39.13 -3.84 12.43
N THR A 79 -38.48 -4.07 13.58
CA THR A 79 -38.02 -2.94 14.39
C THR A 79 -36.88 -2.32 13.62
N ASP A 80 -37.11 -1.12 13.10
CA ASP A 80 -36.05 -0.17 12.78
C ASP A 80 -35.18 -0.05 14.04
N GLU A 81 -34.01 -0.70 14.04
CA GLU A 81 -33.10 -0.68 15.18
C GLU A 81 -32.47 0.73 15.22
N GLU A 82 -32.71 1.53 16.26
CA GLU A 82 -32.11 2.87 16.41
C GLU A 82 -30.71 2.80 17.05
N CYS A 83 -29.78 3.63 16.58
CA CYS A 83 -28.43 3.71 17.12
C CYS A 83 -28.47 4.42 18.48
N SER A 84 -28.28 3.71 19.58
CA SER A 84 -28.31 4.30 20.93
C SER A 84 -27.21 5.34 21.27
N VAL A 85 -26.30 5.62 20.34
CA VAL A 85 -25.26 6.66 20.50
C VAL A 85 -25.70 7.99 19.90
N CYS A 86 -26.34 7.99 18.72
CA CYS A 86 -26.84 9.20 18.05
C CYS A 86 -28.37 9.32 18.05
N PHE A 87 -29.08 8.28 18.48
CA PHE A 87 -30.54 8.14 18.48
C PHE A 87 -31.20 8.22 17.08
N GLU A 88 -30.43 7.94 16.02
CA GLU A 88 -30.93 7.89 14.65
C GLU A 88 -31.20 6.45 14.21
N VAL A 89 -32.17 6.26 13.29
CA VAL A 89 -32.56 4.95 12.75
C VAL A 89 -31.38 4.32 12.00
N MET A 90 -31.05 3.07 12.33
CA MET A 90 -30.01 2.32 11.63
C MET A 90 -30.58 1.67 10.37
N GLY A 91 -30.19 2.17 9.20
CA GLY A 91 -30.59 1.66 7.90
C GLY A 91 -30.30 2.66 6.77
N GLY A 92 -30.09 2.17 5.54
CA GLY A 92 -29.70 2.99 4.38
C GLY A 92 -28.20 2.95 4.07
N ALA A 93 -27.61 4.08 3.70
CA ALA A 93 -26.20 4.22 3.31
C ALA A 93 -25.20 4.25 4.49
N CYS A 94 -25.67 4.12 5.74
CA CYS A 94 -24.82 4.14 6.93
C CYS A 94 -24.49 2.70 7.38
N PRO A 95 -23.22 2.26 7.30
CA PRO A 95 -22.84 0.91 7.71
C PRO A 95 -23.07 0.69 9.21
N VAL A 96 -23.61 -0.47 9.54
CA VAL A 96 -23.92 -0.90 10.91
C VAL A 96 -22.79 -1.80 11.41
N HIS A 97 -22.26 -1.51 12.59
CA HIS A 97 -21.23 -2.31 13.25
C HIS A 97 -21.81 -3.04 14.45
N LYS A 98 -21.57 -4.35 14.52
CA LYS A 98 -22.03 -5.23 15.60
C LYS A 98 -20.85 -5.60 16.49
N LEU A 99 -20.91 -5.22 17.76
CA LEU A 99 -19.91 -5.60 18.75
C LEU A 99 -19.99 -7.10 19.10
N SER A 100 -18.93 -7.66 19.69
CA SER A 100 -18.88 -9.05 20.16
C SER A 100 -19.92 -9.39 21.24
N CYS A 101 -20.46 -8.39 21.93
CA CYS A 101 -21.62 -8.54 22.84
C CYS A 101 -22.98 -8.63 22.12
N GLY A 102 -23.01 -8.52 20.79
CA GLY A 102 -24.20 -8.65 19.96
C GLY A 102 -24.94 -7.35 19.64
N HIS A 103 -24.60 -6.24 20.29
CA HIS A 103 -25.24 -4.94 20.08
C HIS A 103 -24.74 -4.25 18.82
N LYS A 104 -25.68 -3.60 18.12
CA LYS A 104 -25.45 -2.91 16.85
C LYS A 104 -25.53 -1.39 17.03
N PHE A 105 -24.71 -0.69 16.28
CA PHE A 105 -24.61 0.77 16.26
C PHE A 105 -24.23 1.20 14.83
N HIS A 106 -24.41 2.48 14.49
CA HIS A 106 -23.67 3.02 13.34
C HIS A 106 -22.17 2.80 13.56
N HIS A 107 -21.48 2.34 12.51
CA HIS A 107 -20.06 2.06 12.56
C HIS A 107 -19.26 3.26 13.10
N ALA A 108 -19.54 4.46 12.57
CA ALA A 108 -18.91 5.70 13.02
C ALA A 108 -19.18 6.03 14.50
N CYS A 109 -20.43 5.80 14.96
CA CYS A 109 -20.82 6.07 16.34
C CYS A 109 -20.07 5.19 17.33
N ILE A 110 -20.01 3.88 17.06
CA ILE A 110 -19.35 2.97 17.98
C ILE A 110 -17.84 3.09 17.91
N GLN A 111 -17.24 3.29 16.74
CA GLN A 111 -15.80 3.53 16.66
C GLN A 111 -15.39 4.80 17.43
N ARG A 112 -16.16 5.89 17.32
CA ARG A 112 -15.92 7.11 18.10
C ARG A 112 -15.99 6.85 19.61
N TRP A 113 -16.98 6.09 20.05
CA TRP A 113 -17.15 5.72 21.45
C TRP A 113 -15.97 4.89 21.98
N LEU A 114 -15.52 3.89 21.21
CA LEU A 114 -14.37 3.07 21.58
C LEU A 114 -13.08 3.89 21.64
N ARG A 115 -12.83 4.75 20.64
CA ARG A 115 -11.66 5.64 20.62
C ARG A 115 -11.64 6.64 21.78
N GLN A 116 -12.77 7.25 22.12
CA GLN A 116 -12.85 8.22 23.22
C GLN A 116 -12.60 7.57 24.60
N LYS A 117 -12.92 6.29 24.76
CA LYS A 117 -12.77 5.58 26.03
C LYS A 117 -11.47 4.79 26.13
N GLY A 118 -10.76 4.58 25.02
CA GLY A 118 -9.48 3.87 24.98
C GLY A 118 -9.60 2.50 25.66
N GLN A 119 -8.68 2.21 26.59
CA GLN A 119 -8.66 0.95 27.36
C GLN A 119 -9.91 0.72 28.25
N SER A 120 -10.70 1.75 28.53
CA SER A 120 -11.96 1.65 29.28
C SER A 120 -13.20 1.49 28.38
N ALA A 121 -12.98 1.29 27.08
CA ALA A 121 -14.04 1.14 26.10
C ALA A 121 -14.94 -0.05 26.44
N SER A 122 -16.24 0.23 26.55
CA SER A 122 -17.27 -0.75 26.87
C SER A 122 -18.49 -0.47 26.02
N CYS A 123 -19.28 -1.51 25.72
CA CYS A 123 -20.50 -1.35 24.96
C CYS A 123 -21.42 -0.30 25.61
N PRO A 124 -21.90 0.73 24.88
CA PRO A 124 -22.82 1.74 25.42
C PRO A 124 -24.10 1.15 26.04
N LEU A 125 -24.55 0.00 25.52
CA LEU A 125 -25.79 -0.64 25.93
C LEU A 125 -25.63 -1.59 27.12
N CYS A 126 -24.62 -2.46 27.10
CA CYS A 126 -24.47 -3.51 28.12
C CYS A 126 -23.20 -3.41 28.97
N LYS A 127 -22.32 -2.44 28.67
CA LYS A 127 -21.02 -2.24 29.33
C LYS A 127 -20.06 -3.44 29.24
N ALA A 128 -20.36 -4.43 28.40
CA ALA A 128 -19.40 -5.48 28.07
C ALA A 128 -18.21 -4.84 27.34
N THR A 129 -17.00 -5.15 27.80
CA THR A 129 -15.79 -4.77 27.07
C THR A 129 -15.78 -5.53 25.73
N PRO A 130 -15.55 -4.84 24.59
CA PRO A 130 -15.34 -5.53 23.34
C PRO A 130 -14.11 -6.42 23.52
N LYS A 131 -14.27 -7.74 23.34
CA LYS A 131 -13.12 -8.64 23.21
C LYS A 131 -12.45 -8.39 21.86
N GLY A 132 -11.70 -7.31 21.77
CA GLY A 132 -10.50 -7.20 20.95
C GLY A 132 -9.36 -7.11 21.95
N GLU A 133 -8.31 -7.90 21.76
CA GLU A 133 -7.16 -7.94 22.65
C GLU A 133 -6.48 -6.56 22.65
N CYS A 134 -6.87 -5.69 23.59
CA CYS A 134 -6.01 -4.59 24.03
C CYS A 134 -5.01 -5.18 25.01
N THR A 135 -4.00 -5.88 24.51
CA THR A 135 -2.72 -5.95 25.22
C THR A 135 -2.06 -4.58 25.08
N GLU A 136 -1.54 -4.04 26.18
CA GLU A 136 -0.68 -2.86 26.21
C GLU A 136 0.70 -3.18 25.64
N GLU A 137 0.73 -3.74 24.44
CA GLU A 137 1.92 -3.81 23.62
C GLU A 137 1.81 -2.61 22.67
N GLU A 138 2.84 -1.77 22.61
CA GLU A 138 3.00 -0.80 21.51
C GLU A 138 2.59 -1.52 20.21
N PRO A 139 1.69 -0.96 19.38
CA PRO A 139 1.26 -1.66 18.17
C PRO A 139 2.52 -2.04 17.41
N ALA A 140 2.71 -3.35 17.19
CA ALA A 140 3.88 -3.83 16.50
C ALA A 140 4.04 -3.01 15.21
N PRO A 141 5.27 -2.55 14.87
CA PRO A 141 5.47 -1.72 13.69
C PRO A 141 4.84 -2.42 12.48
N PHE A 142 4.01 -1.71 11.74
CA PHE A 142 3.34 -2.26 10.56
C PHE A 142 4.39 -2.86 9.60
N ARG A 143 4.24 -4.14 9.27
CA ARG A 143 5.18 -4.88 8.42
C ARG A 143 4.57 -5.10 7.05
N ILE A 144 5.25 -4.61 6.02
CA ILE A 144 4.91 -4.88 4.63
C ILE A 144 5.45 -6.27 4.26
N ASP A 145 4.58 -7.29 4.32
CA ASP A 145 4.87 -8.66 3.89
C ASP A 145 4.19 -8.99 2.55
N LEU A 146 4.56 -8.21 1.53
CA LEU A 146 4.11 -8.38 0.16
C LEU A 146 5.25 -8.96 -0.68
N GLY A 147 4.95 -9.88 -1.59
CA GLY A 147 5.94 -10.29 -2.59
C GLY A 147 6.30 -9.15 -3.54
N HIS A 148 7.55 -9.09 -4.01
CA HIS A 148 8.05 -8.02 -4.90
C HIS A 148 7.15 -7.70 -6.11
N GLN A 149 6.47 -8.70 -6.68
CA GLN A 149 5.56 -8.49 -7.82
C GLN A 149 4.31 -7.72 -7.43
N GLU A 150 3.71 -8.06 -6.29
CA GLU A 150 2.48 -7.43 -5.84
C GLU A 150 2.76 -6.03 -5.29
N MET A 151 3.86 -5.89 -4.53
CA MET A 151 4.35 -4.57 -4.11
C MET A 151 4.58 -3.64 -5.31
N SER A 152 5.24 -4.15 -6.37
CA SER A 152 5.48 -3.39 -7.59
C SER A 152 4.18 -2.98 -8.29
N ARG A 153 3.17 -3.85 -8.33
CA ARG A 153 1.86 -3.54 -8.94
C ARG A 153 1.14 -2.43 -8.20
N ILE A 154 1.02 -2.57 -6.87
CA ILE A 154 0.34 -1.59 -6.03
C ILE A 154 1.02 -0.23 -6.12
N LEU A 155 2.35 -0.18 -6.02
CA LEU A 155 3.08 1.08 -6.10
C LEU A 155 3.02 1.72 -7.47
N THR A 156 3.08 0.94 -8.56
CA THR A 156 2.96 1.49 -9.92
C THR A 156 1.60 2.14 -10.10
N GLU A 157 0.53 1.47 -9.66
CA GLU A 157 -0.82 2.03 -9.74
C GLU A 157 -0.98 3.27 -8.86
N LEU A 158 -0.42 3.26 -7.65
CA LEU A 158 -0.39 4.45 -6.78
C LEU A 158 0.32 5.63 -7.48
N GLU A 159 1.47 5.39 -8.09
CA GLU A 159 2.21 6.42 -8.83
C GLU A 159 1.40 6.97 -10.00
N ASP A 160 0.77 6.10 -10.79
CA ASP A 160 -0.02 6.49 -11.95
C ASP A 160 -1.27 7.29 -11.53
N ILE A 161 -1.95 6.88 -10.44
CA ILE A 161 -3.08 7.63 -9.88
C ILE A 161 -2.63 9.05 -9.47
N PHE A 162 -1.51 9.17 -8.75
CA PHE A 162 -1.04 10.47 -8.30
C PHE A 162 -0.42 11.32 -9.41
N GLU A 163 0.15 10.73 -10.46
CA GLU A 163 0.58 11.44 -11.66
C GLU A 163 -0.59 12.20 -12.29
N VAL A 164 -1.73 11.53 -12.49
CA VAL A 164 -2.96 12.16 -13.00
C VAL A 164 -3.47 13.24 -12.06
N ILE A 165 -3.47 13.02 -10.74
CA ILE A 165 -3.88 14.02 -9.75
C ILE A 165 -2.98 15.26 -9.81
N HIS A 166 -1.67 15.06 -9.94
CA HIS A 166 -0.71 16.15 -10.01
C HIS A 166 -0.89 16.99 -11.27
N GLU A 167 -1.17 16.36 -12.41
CA GLU A 167 -1.47 17.06 -13.66
C GLU A 167 -2.76 17.89 -13.57
N VAL A 168 -3.82 17.34 -12.97
CA VAL A 168 -5.15 17.97 -12.97
C VAL A 168 -5.35 18.96 -11.82
N ALA A 169 -4.90 18.60 -10.61
CA ALA A 169 -5.21 19.31 -9.36
C ALA A 169 -3.97 19.87 -8.65
N GLY A 170 -2.78 19.56 -9.14
CA GLY A 170 -1.51 20.05 -8.63
C GLY A 170 -0.82 19.09 -7.64
N PRO A 171 0.50 19.25 -7.46
CA PRO A 171 1.39 18.28 -6.79
C PRO A 171 1.24 18.15 -5.27
N LEU A 172 0.51 19.06 -4.63
CA LEU A 172 0.31 19.07 -3.17
C LEU A 172 -1.14 18.76 -2.80
N ARG A 173 -1.87 18.08 -3.69
CA ARG A 173 -3.28 17.78 -3.48
C ARG A 173 -3.44 16.43 -2.76
N PRO A 174 -3.93 16.39 -1.51
CA PRO A 174 -4.21 15.13 -0.84
C PRO A 174 -5.48 14.48 -1.40
N MET A 175 -5.46 13.16 -1.53
CA MET A 175 -6.60 12.33 -1.94
C MET A 175 -7.19 11.60 -0.73
N SER A 176 -8.51 11.40 -0.70
CA SER A 176 -9.13 10.55 0.32
C SER A 176 -8.61 9.11 0.21
N ILE A 177 -8.21 8.50 1.34
CA ILE A 177 -7.73 7.12 1.33
C ILE A 177 -8.80 6.14 0.84
N SER A 178 -10.08 6.37 1.18
CA SER A 178 -11.19 5.54 0.65
C SER A 178 -11.33 5.63 -0.88
N GLY A 179 -11.13 6.82 -1.44
CA GLY A 179 -11.10 7.01 -2.89
C GLY A 179 -9.91 6.30 -3.52
N LEU A 180 -8.75 6.31 -2.85
CA LEU A 180 -7.56 5.61 -3.30
C LEU A 180 -7.77 4.08 -3.26
N ALA A 181 -8.34 3.54 -2.19
CA ALA A 181 -8.73 2.14 -2.08
C ALA A 181 -9.65 1.72 -3.23
N SER A 182 -10.69 2.51 -3.52
CA SER A 182 -11.62 2.22 -4.61
C SER A 182 -10.93 2.18 -5.98
N ASN A 183 -9.98 3.10 -6.24
CA ASN A 183 -9.23 3.09 -7.50
C ASN A 183 -8.31 1.86 -7.57
N LEU A 184 -7.56 1.57 -6.50
CA LEU A 184 -6.69 0.39 -6.44
C LEU A 184 -7.46 -0.91 -6.65
N CYS A 185 -8.61 -1.09 -5.99
CA CYS A 185 -9.44 -2.28 -6.18
C CYS A 185 -9.89 -2.43 -7.63
N THR A 186 -10.34 -1.32 -8.24
CA THR A 186 -10.81 -1.32 -9.62
C THR A 186 -9.68 -1.63 -10.62
N SER A 187 -8.53 -0.98 -10.47
CA SER A 187 -7.41 -1.11 -11.41
C SER A 187 -6.67 -2.44 -11.28
N LEU A 188 -6.46 -2.91 -10.04
CA LEU A 188 -5.68 -4.12 -9.75
C LEU A 188 -6.54 -5.39 -9.70
N GLY A 189 -7.87 -5.24 -9.64
CA GLY A 189 -8.83 -6.33 -9.70
C GLY A 189 -9.14 -6.98 -8.35
N TYR A 190 -9.03 -6.23 -7.25
CA TYR A 190 -9.56 -6.66 -5.94
C TYR A 190 -11.09 -6.45 -5.91
N GLU A 191 -11.80 -7.40 -5.32
CA GLU A 191 -13.26 -7.41 -5.19
C GLU A 191 -13.76 -6.25 -4.33
N ASP A 192 -13.07 -5.97 -3.22
CA ASP A 192 -13.35 -4.88 -2.29
C ASP A 192 -12.10 -4.44 -1.49
N GLU A 193 -12.29 -3.41 -0.64
CA GLU A 193 -11.24 -2.88 0.23
C GLU A 193 -10.76 -3.92 1.26
N ASP A 194 -11.63 -4.84 1.68
CA ASP A 194 -11.27 -5.89 2.65
C ASP A 194 -10.28 -6.89 2.01
N GLU A 195 -10.48 -7.29 0.74
CA GLU A 195 -9.54 -8.14 0.00
C GLU A 195 -8.19 -7.44 -0.23
N LEU A 196 -8.21 -6.14 -0.57
CA LEU A 196 -6.98 -5.34 -0.70
C LEU A 196 -6.23 -5.27 0.64
N GLU A 197 -6.93 -5.01 1.75
CA GLU A 197 -6.33 -4.94 3.09
C GLU A 197 -5.79 -6.30 3.56
N GLU A 198 -6.47 -7.40 3.21
CA GLU A 198 -5.96 -8.75 3.42
C GLU A 198 -4.67 -9.00 2.62
N ALA A 199 -4.64 -8.58 1.35
CA ALA A 199 -3.47 -8.75 0.48
C ALA A 199 -2.25 -7.96 0.97
N ILE A 200 -2.43 -6.72 1.47
CA ILE A 200 -1.34 -5.89 1.99
C ILE A 200 -0.97 -6.20 3.45
N GLY A 201 -1.74 -7.07 4.13
CA GLY A 201 -1.45 -7.51 5.50
C GLY A 201 -1.89 -6.52 6.59
N GLY A 202 -2.82 -5.61 6.30
CA GLY A 202 -3.43 -4.69 7.27
C GLY A 202 -4.06 -3.48 6.59
N SER A 203 -4.26 -2.38 7.33
CA SER A 203 -5.04 -1.27 6.78
C SER A 203 -4.29 -0.51 5.69
N LEU A 204 -5.01 0.00 4.69
CA LEU A 204 -4.39 0.84 3.64
C LEU A 204 -3.76 2.11 4.24
N VAL A 205 -4.33 2.60 5.34
CA VAL A 205 -3.80 3.75 6.08
C VAL A 205 -2.41 3.45 6.66
N ASP A 206 -2.25 2.28 7.30
CA ASP A 206 -0.97 1.87 7.88
C ASP A 206 0.05 1.57 6.79
N PHE A 207 -0.38 0.93 5.70
CA PHE A 207 0.45 0.68 4.52
C PHE A 207 1.03 1.97 3.95
N LEU A 208 0.18 2.97 3.66
CA LEU A 208 0.63 4.26 3.14
C LEU A 208 1.50 5.01 4.16
N GLY A 209 1.17 4.93 5.45
CA GLY A 209 1.96 5.54 6.52
C GLY A 209 3.37 4.95 6.66
N ALA A 210 3.55 3.69 6.28
CA ALA A 210 4.85 3.03 6.29
C ALA A 210 5.75 3.46 5.11
N LEU A 211 5.18 3.94 4.00
CA LEU A 211 5.93 4.34 2.81
C LEU A 211 6.64 5.70 3.03
N PRO A 212 7.94 5.84 2.68
CA PRO A 212 8.71 7.06 2.95
C PRO A 212 8.19 8.36 2.33
N HIS A 213 7.59 8.25 1.14
CA HIS A 213 7.16 9.37 0.30
C HIS A 213 5.67 9.69 0.42
N PHE A 214 4.96 9.00 1.33
CA PHE A 214 3.57 9.28 1.64
C PHE A 214 3.44 10.01 2.98
N GLU A 215 2.47 10.91 3.04
CA GLU A 215 2.01 11.54 4.27
C GLU A 215 0.52 11.25 4.45
N VAL A 216 0.18 10.64 5.59
CA VAL A 216 -1.22 10.42 5.99
C VAL A 216 -1.69 11.62 6.82
N ILE A 217 -2.60 12.40 6.24
CA ILE A 217 -3.16 13.61 6.83
C ILE A 217 -4.49 13.25 7.49
N TRP A 218 -4.53 13.35 8.81
CA TRP A 218 -5.75 13.18 9.60
C TRP A 218 -6.49 14.51 9.75
N PRO A 219 -7.82 14.55 9.55
CA PRO A 219 -8.59 15.77 9.75
C PRO A 219 -8.57 16.20 11.22
N SER A 220 -8.40 17.51 11.47
CA SER A 220 -8.45 18.04 12.83
C SER A 220 -9.88 17.96 13.39
N PRO A 221 -10.07 17.68 14.69
CA PRO A 221 -11.39 17.73 15.32
C PRO A 221 -12.12 19.07 15.15
N ASP A 222 -11.37 20.15 14.93
CA ASP A 222 -11.88 21.51 14.79
C ASP A 222 -12.33 21.86 13.36
N ASP A 223 -11.89 21.08 12.35
CA ASP A 223 -12.20 21.33 10.93
C ASP A 223 -13.67 21.05 10.58
N ALA A 224 -14.40 20.34 11.44
CA ALA A 224 -15.84 20.09 11.26
C ALA A 224 -16.71 21.37 11.39
N SER A 225 -16.13 22.49 11.83
CA SER A 225 -16.84 23.75 12.06
C SER A 225 -16.75 24.76 10.91
N SER A 226 -15.82 24.56 9.97
CA SER A 226 -15.75 25.35 8.74
C SER A 226 -16.64 24.70 7.70
N GLY A 227 -17.75 25.34 7.33
CA GLY A 227 -18.81 24.81 6.46
C GLY A 227 -18.41 24.53 4.99
N THR A 228 -17.22 23.98 4.73
CA THR A 228 -16.87 23.38 3.45
C THR A 228 -17.42 21.96 3.37
N THR A 229 -18.09 21.65 2.28
CA THR A 229 -18.83 20.40 1.95
C THR A 229 -18.01 19.11 1.92
N THR A 230 -16.79 19.09 2.43
CA THR A 230 -15.99 17.87 2.58
C THR A 230 -16.51 17.06 3.76
N LEU A 231 -17.01 15.86 3.47
CA LEU A 231 -17.50 14.89 4.46
C LEU A 231 -16.55 14.77 5.68
N PRO A 232 -17.08 14.64 6.90
CA PRO A 232 -16.28 14.69 8.11
C PRO A 232 -15.39 13.44 8.26
N GLY A 233 -14.12 13.65 8.59
CA GLY A 233 -13.37 12.72 9.45
C GLY A 233 -12.51 11.63 8.82
N TRP A 234 -12.38 11.55 7.50
CA TRP A 234 -11.59 10.48 6.84
C TRP A 234 -10.15 10.93 6.52
N PRO A 235 -9.14 10.06 6.73
CA PRO A 235 -7.75 10.39 6.44
C PRO A 235 -7.52 10.56 4.93
N LYS A 236 -6.56 11.40 4.60
CA LYS A 236 -6.11 11.65 3.23
C LYS A 236 -4.67 11.24 3.08
N ALA A 237 -4.32 10.73 1.91
CA ALA A 237 -2.96 10.46 1.51
C ALA A 237 -2.46 11.59 0.62
N LEU A 238 -1.26 12.08 0.93
CA LEU A 238 -0.49 12.96 0.08
C LEU A 238 0.76 12.21 -0.37
N MET A 239 0.91 11.98 -1.67
CA MET A 239 2.15 11.47 -2.24
C MET A 239 3.06 12.65 -2.55
N LYS A 240 4.31 12.60 -2.08
CA LYS A 240 5.32 13.59 -2.47
C LYS A 240 5.70 13.35 -3.94
N PRO A 241 5.55 14.35 -4.83
CA PRO A 241 5.99 14.20 -6.22
C PRO A 241 7.51 14.07 -6.27
N ALA A 242 7.99 13.25 -7.21
CA ALA A 242 9.42 13.11 -7.45
C ALA A 242 10.08 14.44 -7.85
N GLU A 243 9.36 15.34 -8.56
CA GLU A 243 9.93 16.64 -8.98
C GLU A 243 9.77 17.79 -7.96
N LEU A 244 8.92 17.70 -6.93
CA LEU A 244 8.85 18.78 -5.95
C LEU A 244 10.03 18.78 -4.96
N GLU A 245 10.77 17.67 -4.89
CA GLU A 245 12.13 17.59 -4.33
C GLU A 245 13.15 18.34 -5.21
N VAL A 246 12.77 18.83 -6.40
CA VAL A 246 13.69 19.25 -7.45
C VAL A 246 13.69 20.76 -7.68
N GLU A 247 12.69 21.57 -7.28
CA GLU A 247 12.73 23.02 -7.58
C GLU A 247 13.29 23.88 -6.44
N SER A 248 13.03 23.53 -5.16
CA SER A 248 13.55 24.28 -4.00
C SER A 248 14.84 23.69 -3.43
N GLU A 249 15.07 22.39 -3.65
CA GLU A 249 16.23 21.64 -3.17
C GLU A 249 17.27 21.32 -4.25
N ARG A 250 17.03 21.51 -5.57
CA ARG A 250 18.11 21.35 -6.59
C ARG A 250 19.32 22.25 -6.37
N LEU A 251 19.13 23.38 -5.69
CA LEU A 251 20.22 24.25 -5.28
C LEU A 251 21.01 23.71 -4.06
N ALA A 252 20.58 22.58 -3.49
CA ALA A 252 21.09 21.91 -2.30
C ALA A 252 21.10 20.37 -2.36
N ALA A 253 20.76 19.73 -3.48
CA ALA A 253 20.76 18.27 -3.64
C ALA A 253 22.21 17.78 -3.57
N VAL A 254 22.61 17.38 -2.36
CA VAL A 254 23.93 16.81 -2.12
C VAL A 254 23.77 15.32 -2.29
N ALA A 255 24.48 14.75 -3.26
CA ALA A 255 24.57 13.31 -3.44
C ALA A 255 24.78 12.63 -2.08
N THR A 256 24.10 11.54 -1.81
CA THR A 256 24.17 10.84 -0.52
C THR A 256 24.68 9.42 -0.69
N LYS A 257 25.33 8.94 0.37
CA LYS A 257 25.63 7.53 0.59
C LYS A 257 24.94 7.10 1.87
N THR A 258 23.88 6.32 1.73
CA THR A 258 23.13 5.75 2.85
C THR A 258 23.57 4.31 3.04
N SER A 259 23.88 3.91 4.27
CA SER A 259 24.35 2.56 4.58
C SER A 259 23.63 2.00 5.79
N PHE A 260 23.31 0.71 5.75
CA PHE A 260 22.66 -0.01 6.83
C PHE A 260 23.18 -1.44 6.89
N THR A 261 23.50 -1.92 8.09
CA THR A 261 23.96 -3.30 8.32
C THR A 261 22.78 -4.16 8.72
N VAL A 262 22.40 -5.10 7.85
CA VAL A 262 21.41 -6.14 8.11
C VAL A 262 22.06 -7.18 9.01
N SER A 263 21.50 -7.37 10.20
CA SER A 263 22.06 -8.21 11.26
C SER A 263 21.09 -9.27 11.79
N GLU A 264 19.78 -9.07 11.59
CA GLU A 264 18.72 -10.02 11.93
C GLU A 264 17.66 -10.11 10.82
N ARG A 265 16.78 -11.12 10.86
CA ARG A 265 15.79 -11.34 9.78
C ARG A 265 14.74 -10.24 9.73
N GLU A 266 14.45 -9.63 10.86
CA GLU A 266 13.56 -8.47 11.00
C GLU A 266 14.06 -7.30 10.16
N ASP A 267 15.38 -7.15 10.03
CA ASP A 267 15.99 -6.08 9.25
C ASP A 267 15.68 -6.17 7.75
N LEU A 268 15.43 -7.37 7.22
CA LEU A 268 15.08 -7.58 5.81
C LEU A 268 13.75 -6.91 5.42
N TRP A 269 12.89 -6.62 6.40
CA TRP A 269 11.57 -6.02 6.18
C TRP A 269 11.59 -4.49 6.25
N ARG A 270 12.78 -3.87 6.41
CA ARG A 270 12.92 -2.41 6.27
C ARG A 270 12.58 -1.97 4.85
N ILE A 271 11.85 -0.86 4.77
CA ILE A 271 11.39 -0.27 3.52
C ILE A 271 12.48 0.66 3.00
N VAL A 272 12.92 0.41 1.78
CA VAL A 272 13.88 1.20 1.03
C VAL A 272 13.13 1.99 -0.04
N LEU A 273 13.24 3.31 0.02
CA LEU A 273 12.98 4.21 -1.10
C LEU A 273 14.30 4.41 -1.84
N GLN A 274 14.40 3.83 -3.05
CA GLN A 274 15.51 4.02 -3.97
C GLN A 274 15.12 5.10 -4.99
N GLY A 275 15.87 6.21 -5.01
CA GLY A 275 15.72 7.26 -6.03
C GLY A 275 15.97 6.72 -7.45
N PRO A 276 15.44 7.40 -8.50
CA PRO A 276 15.58 6.93 -9.88
C PRO A 276 17.03 6.89 -10.37
N GLU A 277 17.92 7.74 -9.85
CA GLU A 277 19.35 7.70 -10.17
C GLU A 277 20.21 6.90 -9.15
N ALA A 278 19.57 6.34 -8.12
CA ALA A 278 20.30 5.66 -7.04
C ALA A 278 20.64 4.22 -7.40
N SER A 279 21.84 3.77 -7.03
CA SER A 279 22.25 2.37 -7.08
C SER A 279 22.25 1.75 -5.68
N ILE A 280 21.94 0.46 -5.61
CA ILE A 280 22.04 -0.33 -4.38
C ILE A 280 23.22 -1.28 -4.49
N GLU A 281 24.11 -1.29 -3.51
CA GLU A 281 25.30 -2.12 -3.46
C GLU A 281 25.24 -3.04 -2.23
N ILE A 282 25.73 -4.27 -2.41
CA ILE A 282 26.02 -5.23 -1.35
C ILE A 282 27.53 -5.51 -1.42
N PRO A 283 28.35 -4.75 -0.68
CA PRO A 283 29.81 -4.80 -0.80
C PRO A 283 30.40 -6.19 -0.53
N GLU A 284 29.80 -6.96 0.38
CA GLU A 284 30.25 -8.31 0.74
C GLU A 284 30.17 -9.31 -0.42
N LEU A 285 29.32 -9.04 -1.42
CA LEU A 285 29.17 -9.85 -2.63
C LEU A 285 29.75 -9.18 -3.88
N GLU A 286 30.34 -7.98 -3.75
CA GLU A 286 30.72 -7.13 -4.89
C GLU A 286 29.55 -6.99 -5.90
N PHE A 287 28.33 -6.91 -5.37
CA PHE A 287 27.10 -6.93 -6.15
C PHE A 287 26.44 -5.55 -6.15
N ALA A 288 25.97 -5.10 -7.31
CA ALA A 288 25.28 -3.83 -7.45
C ALA A 288 24.02 -3.97 -8.31
N ILE A 289 22.95 -3.32 -7.86
CA ILE A 289 21.69 -3.15 -8.57
C ILE A 289 21.71 -1.73 -9.14
N ARG A 290 21.57 -1.65 -10.46
CA ARG A 290 21.60 -0.38 -11.19
C ARG A 290 20.37 0.48 -10.90
N PRO A 291 20.47 1.80 -11.15
CA PRO A 291 19.31 2.70 -11.12
C PRO A 291 18.21 2.25 -12.09
N GLN A 292 16.98 2.67 -11.80
CA GLN A 292 15.76 2.32 -12.54
C GLN A 292 15.12 3.59 -13.11
N GLU A 293 14.26 3.46 -14.12
CA GLU A 293 13.62 4.63 -14.76
C GLU A 293 12.70 5.40 -13.81
N ARG A 294 12.09 4.71 -12.85
CA ARG A 294 11.28 5.31 -11.77
C ARG A 294 11.93 5.01 -10.42
N ARG A 295 11.59 5.82 -9.42
CA ARG A 295 11.90 5.49 -8.02
C ARG A 295 11.29 4.13 -7.68
N ARG A 296 11.89 3.44 -6.72
CA ARG A 296 11.47 2.11 -6.31
C ARG A 296 11.28 2.09 -4.80
N ILE A 297 10.10 1.69 -4.32
CA ILE A 297 9.86 1.46 -2.90
C ILE A 297 9.67 -0.03 -2.68
N ASP A 298 10.45 -0.63 -1.80
CA ASP A 298 10.28 -2.03 -1.47
C ASP A 298 11.04 -2.41 -0.20
N THR A 299 10.87 -3.64 0.29
CA THR A 299 11.69 -4.14 1.38
C THR A 299 13.08 -4.56 0.92
N ILE A 300 14.07 -4.60 1.82
CA ILE A 300 15.40 -5.16 1.55
C ILE A 300 15.26 -6.61 1.04
N TYR A 301 14.38 -7.40 1.65
CA TYR A 301 14.04 -8.75 1.22
C TYR A 301 13.65 -8.78 -0.26
N ASN A 302 12.67 -7.95 -0.64
CA ASN A 302 12.15 -7.94 -2.00
C ASN A 302 13.13 -7.37 -3.03
N ILE A 303 14.02 -6.44 -2.63
CA ILE A 303 15.14 -6.00 -3.47
C ILE A 303 16.01 -7.19 -3.86
N ILE A 304 16.43 -7.98 -2.87
CA ILE A 304 17.30 -9.14 -3.09
C ILE A 304 16.53 -10.24 -3.86
N ALA A 305 15.28 -10.50 -3.49
CA ALA A 305 14.43 -11.48 -4.17
C ALA A 305 14.19 -11.12 -5.65
N ALA A 306 13.97 -9.85 -5.96
CA ALA A 306 13.84 -9.37 -7.33
C ALA A 306 15.15 -9.54 -8.11
N ALA A 307 16.30 -9.26 -7.49
CA ALA A 307 17.61 -9.49 -8.11
C ALA A 307 17.83 -10.99 -8.44
N ILE A 308 17.51 -11.89 -7.51
CA ILE A 308 17.55 -13.34 -7.72
C ILE A 308 16.65 -13.75 -8.90
N PHE A 309 15.42 -13.25 -8.93
CA PHE A 309 14.46 -13.54 -9.99
C PHE A 309 14.96 -13.05 -11.36
N HIS A 310 15.44 -11.80 -11.46
CA HIS A 310 15.92 -11.22 -12.71
C HIS A 310 17.16 -11.94 -13.27
N LEU A 311 18.08 -12.38 -12.41
CA LEU A 311 19.23 -13.17 -12.82
C LEU A 311 18.81 -14.55 -13.36
N GLY A 312 17.86 -15.22 -12.69
CA GLY A 312 17.33 -16.51 -13.16
C GLY A 312 16.55 -16.39 -14.47
N ASP A 313 15.74 -15.35 -14.59
CA ASP A 313 14.97 -15.03 -15.80
C ASP A 313 15.90 -14.69 -16.99
N HIS A 314 17.02 -14.01 -16.75
CA HIS A 314 18.03 -13.74 -17.78
C HIS A 314 18.59 -15.03 -18.40
N ILE A 315 18.89 -16.06 -17.59
CA ILE A 315 19.35 -17.36 -18.09
C ILE A 315 18.24 -18.03 -18.93
N GLN A 316 17.00 -18.00 -18.44
CA GLN A 316 15.88 -18.67 -19.09
C GLN A 316 15.50 -18.01 -20.43
N LYS A 317 15.43 -16.67 -20.48
CA LYS A 317 15.12 -15.90 -21.69
C LYS A 317 16.15 -16.13 -22.77
N ASN A 318 17.44 -16.02 -22.44
CA ASN A 318 18.50 -16.29 -23.42
C ASN A 318 18.47 -17.71 -23.96
N SER A 319 18.17 -18.70 -23.11
CA SER A 319 18.03 -20.09 -23.54
C SER A 319 16.87 -20.29 -24.52
N ARG A 320 15.75 -19.57 -24.32
CA ARG A 320 14.55 -19.66 -25.18
C ARG A 320 14.71 -18.90 -26.49
N GLU A 321 15.40 -17.76 -26.48
CA GLU A 321 15.58 -16.88 -27.63
C GLU A 321 16.76 -17.29 -28.54
N GLY A 322 17.40 -18.43 -28.25
CA GLY A 322 18.54 -18.94 -29.03
C GLY A 322 19.82 -18.13 -28.81
N GLY A 323 19.91 -17.38 -27.72
CA GLY A 323 21.11 -16.67 -27.30
C GLY A 323 22.22 -17.65 -26.92
N VAL A 324 23.47 -17.26 -27.17
CA VAL A 324 24.65 -18.04 -26.80
C VAL A 324 25.30 -17.39 -25.58
N ILE A 325 25.00 -17.93 -24.40
CA ILE A 325 25.74 -17.62 -23.17
C ILE A 325 26.74 -18.75 -22.93
N SER A 326 27.99 -18.42 -22.59
CA SER A 326 28.99 -19.42 -22.23
C SER A 326 28.59 -20.16 -20.95
N SER A 327 28.97 -21.44 -20.82
CA SER A 327 28.75 -22.19 -19.58
C SER A 327 29.30 -21.46 -18.37
N ASP A 328 30.51 -20.90 -18.50
CA ASP A 328 31.19 -20.19 -17.43
C ASP A 328 30.40 -18.97 -16.93
N HIS A 329 29.70 -18.29 -17.83
CA HIS A 329 28.86 -17.15 -17.45
C HIS A 329 27.55 -17.61 -16.79
N ILE A 330 26.95 -18.72 -17.23
CA ILE A 330 25.79 -19.33 -16.56
C ILE A 330 26.18 -19.76 -15.14
N ASP A 331 27.32 -20.41 -14.98
CA ASP A 331 27.83 -20.86 -13.68
C ASP A 331 28.09 -19.67 -12.75
N GLY A 332 28.66 -18.58 -13.28
CA GLY A 332 28.84 -17.34 -12.54
C GLY A 332 27.51 -16.75 -12.05
N ILE A 333 26.49 -16.66 -12.92
CA ILE A 333 25.17 -16.13 -12.54
C ILE A 333 24.52 -17.03 -11.47
N CYS A 334 24.56 -18.36 -11.63
CA CYS A 334 24.04 -19.30 -10.64
C CYS A 334 24.75 -19.14 -9.29
N SER A 335 26.08 -19.00 -9.28
CA SER A 335 26.85 -18.76 -8.06
C SER A 335 26.45 -17.46 -7.36
N THR A 336 26.16 -16.40 -8.12
CA THR A 336 25.66 -15.13 -7.56
C THR A 336 24.25 -15.29 -6.99
N ILE A 337 23.36 -16.01 -7.69
CA ILE A 337 22.01 -16.33 -7.19
C ILE A 337 22.08 -17.08 -5.86
N ASP A 338 22.94 -18.09 -5.77
CA ASP A 338 23.12 -18.87 -4.53
C ASP A 338 23.62 -17.98 -3.39
N SER A 339 24.58 -17.08 -3.68
CA SER A 339 25.12 -16.13 -2.71
C SER A 339 24.07 -15.13 -2.20
N LEU A 340 23.21 -14.63 -3.10
CA LEU A 340 22.10 -13.74 -2.74
C LEU A 340 21.04 -14.47 -1.90
N ASN A 341 20.73 -15.73 -2.20
CA ASN A 341 19.78 -16.52 -1.38
C ASN A 341 20.29 -16.70 0.04
N VAL A 342 21.60 -16.93 0.23
CA VAL A 342 22.20 -17.04 1.57
C VAL A 342 22.02 -15.76 2.40
N LEU A 343 21.99 -14.57 1.78
CA LEU A 343 21.75 -13.32 2.51
C LEU A 343 20.35 -13.26 3.13
N LEU A 344 19.35 -13.89 2.51
CA LEU A 344 17.98 -13.88 3.01
C LEU A 344 17.82 -14.67 4.33
N ASP A 345 18.79 -15.53 4.66
CA ASP A 345 18.81 -16.25 5.92
C ASP A 345 19.42 -15.43 7.07
N VAL A 346 20.20 -14.40 6.75
CA VAL A 346 20.92 -13.52 7.70
C VAL A 346 21.77 -14.32 8.70
N ASP A 347 22.38 -15.42 8.26
CA ASP A 347 23.32 -16.22 9.08
C ASP A 347 24.58 -15.42 9.48
N ARG A 348 24.93 -14.42 8.67
CA ARG A 348 25.99 -13.44 8.93
C ARG A 348 25.49 -12.05 8.54
N PRO A 349 25.90 -11.00 9.28
CA PRO A 349 25.53 -9.65 8.93
C PRO A 349 26.15 -9.24 7.59
N PHE A 350 25.41 -8.43 6.82
CA PHE A 350 25.86 -7.84 5.57
C PHE A 350 25.36 -6.40 5.46
N THR A 351 25.93 -5.63 4.53
CA THR A 351 25.66 -4.20 4.41
C THR A 351 24.91 -3.92 3.13
N VAL A 352 23.83 -3.14 3.25
CA VAL A 352 23.16 -2.52 2.10
C VAL A 352 23.61 -1.07 2.02
N VAL A 353 24.10 -0.67 0.86
CA VAL A 353 24.57 0.69 0.60
C VAL A 353 23.77 1.26 -0.56
N ILE A 354 23.16 2.42 -0.37
CA ILE A 354 22.47 3.18 -1.40
C ILE A 354 23.35 4.38 -1.75
N VAL A 355 23.80 4.44 -2.99
CA VAL A 355 24.52 5.58 -3.54
C VAL A 355 23.56 6.36 -4.41
N ASP A 356 23.20 7.56 -3.98
CA ASP A 356 22.15 8.36 -4.59
C ASP A 356 22.68 9.75 -4.98
N PRO A 357 22.92 10.01 -6.27
CA PRO A 357 23.32 11.32 -6.77
C PRO A 357 22.33 12.45 -6.45
N GLN A 358 21.05 12.12 -6.30
CA GLN A 358 19.96 13.08 -6.08
C GLN A 358 19.72 13.34 -4.58
N GLY A 359 20.10 12.39 -3.73
CA GLY A 359 19.99 12.52 -2.27
C GLY A 359 18.58 12.35 -1.73
N VAL A 360 17.72 11.64 -2.46
CA VAL A 360 16.29 11.45 -2.17
C VAL A 360 15.98 10.09 -1.54
N SER A 361 16.93 9.16 -1.54
CA SER A 361 16.75 7.79 -1.06
C SER A 361 16.71 7.69 0.47
N GLU A 362 15.84 6.83 0.99
CA GLU A 362 15.61 6.66 2.44
C GLU A 362 15.43 5.18 2.79
N ILE A 363 15.81 4.80 4.03
CA ILE A 363 15.49 3.49 4.62
C ILE A 363 14.66 3.73 5.89
N LYS A 364 13.49 3.07 5.98
CA LYS A 364 12.61 3.10 7.15
C LYS A 364 12.43 1.72 7.80
N PRO A 365 12.39 1.66 9.14
CA PRO A 365 12.66 2.76 10.06
C PRO A 365 14.17 3.09 10.09
N ASN A 366 14.53 4.30 10.50
CA ASN A 366 15.86 4.89 10.25
C ASN A 366 16.90 4.57 11.34
N GLU A 367 16.53 3.81 12.38
CA GLU A 367 17.46 3.41 13.43
C GLU A 367 18.58 2.53 12.86
N GLY A 368 19.83 2.92 13.15
CA GLY A 368 21.02 2.23 12.64
C GLY A 368 21.39 2.61 11.20
N VAL A 369 20.59 3.43 10.51
CA VAL A 369 20.89 3.91 9.16
C VAL A 369 21.89 5.07 9.23
N ASN A 370 22.97 4.98 8.45
CA ASN A 370 24.00 6.01 8.36
C ASN A 370 24.00 6.66 6.98
N THR A 371 23.55 7.91 6.91
CA THR A 371 23.52 8.72 5.68
C THR A 371 24.60 9.78 5.70
N GLN A 372 25.48 9.74 4.71
CA GLN A 372 26.57 10.68 4.51
C GLN A 372 26.35 11.49 3.24
N ARG A 373 26.65 12.78 3.29
CA ARG A 373 26.69 13.65 2.12
C ARG A 373 28.02 13.46 1.37
N ILE A 374 27.94 13.28 0.06
CA ILE A 374 29.07 13.16 -0.85
C ILE A 374 29.37 14.58 -1.35
N GLU A 375 30.41 15.20 -0.79
CA GLU A 375 30.78 16.60 -1.08
C GLU A 375 31.56 16.77 -2.40
N GLN A 376 31.74 15.71 -3.20
CA GLN A 376 32.46 15.76 -4.48
C GLN A 376 31.59 15.22 -5.62
N PRO A 377 31.61 15.86 -6.81
CA PRO A 377 30.93 15.33 -7.98
C PRO A 377 31.52 13.95 -8.31
N LEU A 378 30.67 12.92 -8.37
CA LEU A 378 31.07 11.61 -8.88
C LEU A 378 31.53 11.81 -10.33
N ASP A 379 32.81 11.52 -10.58
CA ASP A 379 33.41 11.62 -11.91
C ASP A 379 32.80 10.50 -12.77
N VAL A 380 31.73 10.80 -13.50
CA VAL A 380 30.99 9.87 -14.38
C VAL A 380 31.82 9.40 -15.60
N HIS A 381 33.12 9.71 -15.64
CA HIS A 381 34.04 9.38 -16.73
C HIS A 381 35.36 8.77 -16.24
N ALA A 382 35.31 7.83 -15.30
CA ALA A 382 36.45 6.99 -14.97
C ALA A 382 36.18 5.51 -15.28
N GLY A 383 36.52 5.11 -16.52
CA GLY A 383 36.93 3.75 -16.87
C GLY A 383 35.89 2.86 -17.53
#